data_AF-A0A4R8CPH9-F1
#
_entry.id   AF-A0A4R8CPH9-F1
#
_cell.length_a   1.000
_cell.length_b   1.000
_cell.length_c   1.000
_cell.angle_alpha   90.00
_cell.angle_beta   90.00
_cell.angle_gamma   90.00
#
_symmetry.space_group_name_H-M   'P 1'
#
loop_
_entity.id
_entity.type
_entity.pdbx_description
1 polymer ?
#
loop_
_entity_poly.entity_id
_entity_poly.type
_entity_poly.pdbx_seq_one_letter_code
_entity_poly.pdbx_strand_id
1 'polypeptide(L)'
;MSSAEPVGQLRRPASPWLQLCPPGTVEIDIRSGPVDEHQLSAGHPVVLMDQRPLSRQRLRQVARRLGVVLEREFVVLPTLGRPMVVVDDAEQAIRYFWTAVATVPPGLAFTAVPASALLGVARRTPWRWTGAFAPARVVIGRRP
;
A
#
# COMPACT_ATOMS: atom_id res chain seq x y z
N MET A 1 -2.16 -39.34 -22.96
CA MET A 1 -3.33 -38.80 -22.25
C MET A 1 -2.91 -37.46 -21.68
N SER A 2 -3.30 -36.38 -22.35
CA SER A 2 -2.90 -35.01 -22.05
C SER A 2 -3.89 -34.43 -21.05
N SER A 3 -3.45 -34.18 -19.82
CA SER A 3 -4.29 -33.53 -18.81
C SER A 3 -4.35 -32.04 -19.12
N ALA A 4 -5.55 -31.57 -19.47
CA ALA A 4 -5.84 -30.18 -19.74
C ALA A 4 -5.45 -29.28 -18.55
N GLU A 5 -4.70 -28.21 -18.83
CA GLU A 5 -4.51 -27.10 -17.90
C GLU A 5 -5.88 -26.46 -17.57
N PRO A 6 -6.16 -26.14 -16.30
CA PRO A 6 -7.38 -25.43 -15.95
C PRO A 6 -7.32 -24.00 -16.47
N VAL A 7 -7.97 -23.76 -17.60
CA VAL A 7 -8.33 -22.43 -18.11
C VAL A 7 -9.19 -21.74 -17.05
N GLY A 8 -8.65 -20.72 -16.39
CA GLY A 8 -9.45 -19.81 -15.57
C GLY A 8 -8.88 -19.42 -14.19
N GLN A 9 -7.75 -19.96 -13.74
CA GLN A 9 -7.02 -19.31 -12.65
C GLN A 9 -6.19 -18.16 -13.22
N LEU A 10 -6.80 -16.97 -13.31
CA LEU A 10 -6.02 -15.73 -13.29
C LEU A 10 -5.15 -15.80 -12.04
N ARG A 11 -3.86 -16.20 -12.19
CA ARG A 11 -2.85 -15.97 -11.17
C ARG A 11 -3.04 -14.52 -10.76
N ARG A 12 -3.41 -14.27 -9.51
CA ARG A 12 -3.47 -12.89 -9.01
C ARG A 12 -2.14 -12.27 -9.43
N PRO A 13 -2.16 -11.14 -10.18
CA PRO A 13 -0.90 -10.48 -10.49
C PRO A 13 -0.18 -10.29 -9.17
N ALA A 14 1.09 -10.71 -9.12
CA ALA A 14 1.92 -10.52 -7.94
C ALA A 14 1.76 -9.07 -7.51
N SER A 15 1.45 -8.86 -6.24
CA SER A 15 1.16 -7.54 -5.71
C SER A 15 2.24 -6.55 -6.17
N PRO A 16 1.90 -5.37 -6.70
CA PRO A 16 2.85 -4.55 -7.46
C PRO A 16 4.08 -4.12 -6.64
N TRP A 17 3.93 -3.98 -5.32
CA TRP A 17 5.05 -3.70 -4.42
C TRP A 17 6.06 -4.84 -4.27
N LEU A 18 5.69 -6.09 -4.57
CA LEU A 18 6.65 -7.20 -4.56
C LEU A 18 7.72 -7.04 -5.65
N GLN A 19 7.42 -6.28 -6.72
CA GLN A 19 8.41 -5.93 -7.74
C GLN A 19 9.50 -5.00 -7.19
N LEU A 20 9.24 -4.34 -6.06
CA LEU A 20 10.20 -3.48 -5.36
C LEU A 20 11.02 -4.23 -4.31
N CYS A 21 10.73 -5.52 -4.09
CA CYS A 21 11.32 -6.33 -3.04
C CYS A 21 12.28 -7.39 -3.61
N PRO A 22 13.28 -7.83 -2.84
CA PRO A 22 14.08 -9.00 -3.22
C PRO A 22 13.22 -10.28 -3.35
N PRO A 23 13.68 -11.28 -4.12
CA PRO A 23 13.02 -12.58 -4.20
C PRO A 23 12.90 -13.24 -2.82
N GLY A 24 11.80 -13.97 -2.58
CA GLY A 24 11.56 -14.65 -1.29
C GLY A 24 10.98 -13.75 -0.20
N THR A 25 10.56 -12.54 -0.55
CA THR A 25 9.85 -11.64 0.37
C THR A 25 8.52 -12.23 0.84
N VAL A 26 8.29 -12.22 2.14
CA VAL A 26 7.05 -12.72 2.76
C VAL A 26 6.05 -11.57 2.89
N GLU A 27 4.86 -11.74 2.32
CA GLU A 27 3.76 -10.77 2.41
C GLU A 27 2.82 -11.13 3.56
N ILE A 28 2.56 -10.16 4.44
CA ILE A 28 1.73 -10.34 5.64
C ILE A 28 0.67 -9.24 5.69
N ASP A 29 -0.58 -9.64 5.48
CA ASP A 29 -1.74 -8.78 5.71
C ASP A 29 -2.17 -8.86 7.18
N ILE A 30 -2.00 -7.75 7.91
CA ILE A 30 -2.29 -7.69 9.35
C ILE A 30 -3.80 -7.67 9.68
N ARG A 31 -4.65 -7.79 8.66
CA ARG A 31 -6.10 -8.01 8.83
C ARG A 31 -6.46 -9.49 8.80
N SER A 32 -5.62 -10.32 8.18
CA SER A 32 -5.92 -11.73 7.92
C SER A 32 -5.77 -12.61 9.16
N GLY A 33 -5.13 -12.10 10.23
CA GLY A 33 -5.00 -12.82 11.48
C GLY A 33 -3.82 -12.33 12.33
N PRO A 34 -3.58 -12.98 13.48
CA PRO A 34 -2.35 -12.77 14.23
C PRO A 34 -1.13 -13.13 13.36
N VAL A 35 -0.08 -12.32 13.44
CA VAL A 35 1.16 -12.59 12.73
C VAL A 35 1.99 -13.57 13.56
N ASP A 36 2.32 -14.72 12.97
CA ASP A 36 3.19 -15.70 13.62
C ASP A 36 4.65 -15.30 13.45
N GLU A 37 5.31 -15.03 14.57
CA GLU A 37 6.72 -14.63 14.60
C GLU A 37 7.65 -15.72 14.07
N HIS A 38 7.25 -16.99 14.15
CA HIS A 38 8.07 -18.12 13.68
C HIS A 38 8.16 -18.19 12.15
N GLN A 39 7.25 -17.52 11.43
CA GLN A 39 7.28 -17.43 9.97
C GLN A 39 8.33 -16.41 9.46
N LEU A 40 8.89 -15.61 10.38
CA LEU A 40 9.82 -14.53 10.07
C LEU A 40 11.25 -14.96 10.36
N SER A 41 11.86 -15.65 9.40
CA SER A 41 13.29 -15.96 9.45
C SER A 41 14.13 -14.67 9.50
N ALA A 42 15.17 -14.67 10.32
CA ALA A 42 16.15 -13.59 10.36
C ALA A 42 16.73 -13.32 8.96
N GLY A 43 16.98 -12.04 8.66
CA GLY A 43 17.51 -11.57 7.38
C GLY A 43 16.51 -11.56 6.22
N HIS A 44 15.29 -12.11 6.38
CA HIS A 44 14.34 -12.16 5.26
C HIS A 44 13.60 -10.82 5.10
N PRO A 45 13.41 -10.35 3.84
CA PRO A 45 12.57 -9.21 3.56
C PRO A 45 11.10 -9.55 3.81
N VAL A 46 10.38 -8.59 4.38
CA VAL A 46 9.01 -8.74 4.85
C VAL A 46 8.21 -7.53 4.40
N VAL A 47 7.01 -7.81 3.90
CA VAL A 47 6.04 -6.79 3.53
C VAL A 47 4.86 -6.89 4.49
N LEU A 48 4.61 -5.83 5.25
CA LEU A 48 3.44 -5.69 6.11
C LEU A 48 2.41 -4.77 5.45
N MET A 49 1.14 -5.15 5.45
CA MET A 49 0.11 -4.36 4.81
C MET A 49 -1.20 -4.26 5.60
N ASP A 50 -1.86 -3.11 5.47
CA ASP A 50 -3.17 -2.84 6.07
C ASP A 50 -3.95 -1.86 5.20
N GLN A 51 -5.28 -1.99 5.18
CA GLN A 51 -6.20 -1.06 4.48
C GLN A 51 -7.18 -0.34 5.42
N ARG A 52 -6.96 -0.46 6.73
CA ARG A 52 -7.76 0.24 7.72
C ARG A 52 -7.24 1.67 7.89
N PRO A 53 -8.10 2.62 8.31
CA PRO A 53 -7.66 3.95 8.69
C PRO A 53 -6.63 3.86 9.83
N LEU A 54 -5.72 4.85 9.88
CA LEU A 54 -4.62 4.91 10.85
C LEU A 54 -3.67 3.69 10.78
N SER A 55 -3.66 2.98 9.66
CA SER A 55 -2.80 1.82 9.40
C SER A 55 -1.32 2.09 9.63
N ARG A 56 -0.87 3.35 9.45
CA ARG A 56 0.52 3.75 9.69
C ARG A 56 1.02 3.38 11.09
N GLN A 57 0.30 3.81 12.13
CA GLN A 57 0.71 3.57 13.51
C GLN A 57 0.64 2.08 13.84
N ARG A 58 -0.40 1.40 13.35
CA ARG A 58 -0.59 -0.04 13.54
C ARG A 58 0.53 -0.85 12.90
N LEU A 59 0.88 -0.56 11.65
CA LEU A 59 1.97 -1.23 10.92
C LEU A 59 3.32 -0.99 11.60
N ARG A 60 3.61 0.23 12.05
CA ARG A 60 4.82 0.52 12.84
C ARG A 60 4.84 -0.23 14.17
N GLN A 61 3.71 -0.33 14.85
CA GLN A 61 3.61 -1.07 16.10
C GLN A 61 3.81 -2.57 15.88
N VAL A 62 3.21 -3.14 14.84
CA VAL A 62 3.41 -4.55 14.46
C VAL A 62 4.86 -4.80 14.07
N ALA A 63 5.46 -3.96 13.22
CA ALA A 63 6.87 -4.08 12.85
C ALA A 63 7.80 -4.06 14.07
N ARG A 64 7.58 -3.14 15.01
CA ARG A 64 8.34 -3.09 16.27
C ARG A 64 8.20 -4.35 17.11
N ARG A 65 6.99 -4.92 17.21
CA ARG A 65 6.75 -6.17 17.93
C ARG A 65 7.48 -7.35 17.28
N LEU A 66 7.48 -7.39 15.94
CA LEU A 66 8.13 -8.45 15.16
C LEU A 66 9.65 -8.28 15.01
N GLY A 67 10.24 -7.21 15.59
CA GLY A 67 11.66 -6.89 15.42
C GLY A 67 12.04 -6.49 13.99
N VAL A 68 11.07 -6.07 13.17
CA VAL A 68 11.30 -5.67 11.78
C VAL A 68 11.78 -4.22 11.73
N VAL A 69 12.97 -4.03 11.13
CA VAL A 69 13.49 -2.71 10.79
C VAL A 69 12.84 -2.27 9.50
N LEU A 70 12.14 -1.13 9.55
CA LEU A 70 11.44 -0.56 8.41
C LEU A 70 12.42 0.11 7.44
N GLU A 71 12.33 -0.25 6.18
CA GLU A 71 13.15 0.33 5.12
C GLU A 71 12.37 1.33 4.27
N ARG A 72 11.13 0.98 3.92
CA ARG A 72 10.27 1.80 3.06
C ARG A 72 8.82 1.72 3.50
N GLU A 73 8.12 2.84 3.44
CA GLU A 73 6.69 2.94 3.71
C GLU A 73 5.99 3.48 2.47
N PHE A 74 4.90 2.85 2.05
CA PHE A 74 4.12 3.22 0.89
C PHE A 74 2.65 3.41 1.23
N VAL A 75 2.04 4.37 0.55
CA VAL A 75 0.60 4.55 0.42
C VAL A 75 0.16 3.91 -0.89
N VAL A 76 -0.84 3.04 -0.82
CA VAL A 76 -1.44 2.37 -1.98
C VAL A 76 -2.82 2.94 -2.24
N LEU A 77 -3.10 3.29 -3.49
CA LEU A 77 -4.34 3.91 -3.91
C LEU A 77 -4.96 3.13 -5.08
N PRO A 78 -6.30 2.98 -5.15
CA PRO A 78 -7.26 3.29 -4.09
C PRO A 78 -7.30 2.21 -3.00
N THR A 79 -6.93 0.96 -3.27
CA THR A 79 -6.96 -0.15 -2.30
C THR A 79 -5.86 -1.17 -2.57
N LEU A 80 -5.57 -2.07 -1.62
CA LEU A 80 -4.61 -3.17 -1.84
C LEU A 80 -5.09 -4.17 -2.89
N GLY A 81 -6.40 -4.39 -3.01
CA GLY A 81 -6.96 -5.39 -3.93
C GLY A 81 -7.04 -4.94 -5.39
N ARG A 82 -7.06 -3.62 -5.63
CA ARG A 82 -7.03 -3.00 -6.96
C ARG A 82 -6.11 -1.78 -6.94
N PRO A 83 -4.80 -1.98 -6.77
CA PRO A 83 -3.84 -0.89 -6.71
C PRO A 83 -3.71 -0.24 -8.09
N MET A 84 -3.91 1.07 -8.15
CA MET A 84 -3.64 1.90 -9.32
C MET A 84 -2.32 2.65 -9.18
N VAL A 85 -1.99 3.13 -7.98
CA VAL A 85 -0.78 3.90 -7.70
C VAL A 85 -0.19 3.49 -6.35
N VAL A 86 1.14 3.40 -6.30
CA VAL A 86 1.93 3.23 -5.08
C VAL A 86 2.79 4.49 -4.91
N VAL A 87 2.67 5.17 -3.77
CA VAL A 87 3.36 6.43 -3.47
C VAL A 87 4.19 6.24 -2.20
N ASP A 88 5.43 6.72 -2.19
CA ASP A 88 6.25 6.74 -0.97
C ASP A 88 5.57 7.60 0.11
N ASP A 89 5.60 7.18 1.38
CA ASP A 89 5.06 7.94 2.53
C ASP A 89 6.00 9.09 2.96
N ALA A 90 6.58 9.77 1.97
CA ALA A 90 7.36 10.98 2.10
C ALA A 90 6.51 12.19 1.69
N GLU A 91 6.69 13.31 2.40
CA GLU A 91 5.93 14.53 2.14
C GLU A 91 6.04 15.00 0.68
N GLN A 92 7.25 14.93 0.10
CA GLN A 92 7.50 15.35 -1.28
C GLN A 92 6.76 14.46 -2.29
N ALA A 93 6.74 13.15 -2.06
CA ALA A 93 6.06 12.19 -2.95
C ALA A 93 4.54 12.35 -2.90
N ILE A 94 3.96 12.51 -1.70
CA ILE A 94 2.52 12.74 -1.53
C ILE A 94 2.11 14.08 -2.14
N ARG A 95 2.91 15.15 -1.92
CA ARG A 95 2.64 16.46 -2.51
C ARG A 95 2.66 16.37 -4.04
N TYR A 96 3.69 15.75 -4.60
CA TYR A 96 3.81 15.53 -6.04
C TYR A 96 2.62 14.74 -6.60
N PHE A 97 2.18 13.67 -5.90
CA PHE A 97 0.99 12.93 -6.29
C PHE A 97 -0.23 13.84 -6.41
N TRP A 98 -0.51 14.65 -5.40
CA TRP A 98 -1.68 15.54 -5.43
C TRP A 98 -1.61 16.64 -6.49
N THR A 99 -0.41 17.11 -6.83
CA THR A 99 -0.23 18.23 -7.77
C THR A 99 -0.11 17.77 -9.22
N ALA A 100 0.58 16.65 -9.49
CA ALA A 100 0.95 16.23 -10.83
C ALA A 100 0.25 14.95 -11.32
N VAL A 101 -0.21 14.08 -10.41
CA VAL A 101 -0.79 12.77 -10.78
C VAL A 101 -2.30 12.76 -10.57
N ALA A 102 -2.79 13.29 -9.44
CA ALA A 102 -4.20 13.31 -9.12
C ALA A 102 -4.93 14.37 -9.97
N THR A 103 -5.61 13.90 -11.00
CA THR A 103 -6.42 14.72 -11.92
C THR A 103 -7.85 14.20 -11.97
N VAL A 104 -8.83 15.10 -12.04
CA VAL A 104 -10.21 14.71 -12.38
C VAL A 104 -10.28 14.54 -13.91
N PRO A 105 -10.70 13.39 -14.43
CA PRO A 105 -10.91 13.25 -15.87
C PRO A 105 -12.00 14.22 -16.35
N PRO A 106 -11.77 14.98 -17.44
CA PRO A 106 -12.79 15.86 -18.01
C PRO A 106 -13.94 15.01 -18.58
N GLY A 107 -15.19 15.40 -18.31
CA GLY A 107 -16.39 14.75 -18.89
C GLY A 107 -17.42 14.19 -17.90
N LEU A 108 -17.14 14.17 -16.59
CA LEU A 108 -18.10 13.76 -15.56
C LEU A 108 -18.78 15.00 -14.93
N ALA A 109 -19.65 15.68 -15.68
CA ALA A 109 -20.13 17.03 -15.36
C ALA A 109 -20.70 17.21 -13.93
N PHE A 110 -21.42 16.21 -13.40
CA PHE A 110 -22.02 16.30 -12.06
C PHE A 110 -21.07 15.99 -10.91
N THR A 111 -20.06 15.12 -11.11
CA THR A 111 -19.09 14.77 -10.07
C THR A 111 -17.81 15.57 -10.16
N ALA A 112 -17.57 16.26 -11.28
CA ALA A 112 -16.36 17.04 -11.53
C ALA A 112 -16.18 18.19 -10.53
N VAL A 113 -17.25 18.90 -10.16
CA VAL A 113 -17.18 20.01 -9.20
C VAL A 113 -16.82 19.53 -7.79
N PRO A 114 -17.54 18.59 -7.16
CA PRO A 114 -17.16 18.11 -5.83
C PRO A 114 -15.82 17.37 -5.83
N ALA A 115 -15.48 16.61 -6.89
CA ALA A 115 -14.18 15.96 -7.00
C ALA A 115 -13.04 16.98 -7.10
N SER A 116 -13.20 18.04 -7.87
CA SER A 116 -12.20 19.11 -7.99
C SER A 116 -12.03 19.88 -6.68
N ALA A 117 -13.13 20.13 -5.96
CA ALA A 117 -13.09 20.74 -4.63
C ALA A 117 -12.35 19.85 -3.62
N LEU A 118 -12.64 18.54 -3.59
CA LEU A 118 -11.95 17.58 -2.74
C LEU A 118 -10.45 17.48 -3.07
N LEU A 119 -10.07 17.48 -4.35
CA LEU A 119 -8.66 17.55 -4.75
C LEU A 119 -8.00 18.86 -4.30
N GLY A 120 -8.69 19.99 -4.42
CA GLY A 120 -8.22 21.29 -3.94
C GLY A 120 -7.96 21.28 -2.42
N VAL A 121 -8.86 20.66 -1.66
CA VAL A 121 -8.68 20.44 -0.21
C VAL A 121 -7.49 19.52 0.03
N ALA A 122 -7.41 18.36 -0.64
CA ALA A 122 -6.32 17.41 -0.46
C ALA A 122 -4.93 18.03 -0.75
N ARG A 123 -4.83 18.94 -1.73
CA ARG A 123 -3.61 19.69 -2.06
C ARG A 123 -3.17 20.67 -0.96
N ARG A 124 -4.11 21.20 -0.17
CA ARG A 124 -3.84 22.16 0.92
C ARG A 124 -3.75 21.51 2.29
N THR A 125 -4.31 20.31 2.44
CA THR A 125 -4.30 19.56 3.69
C THR A 125 -2.88 19.08 4.02
N PRO A 126 -2.44 19.17 5.29
CA PRO A 126 -1.11 18.71 5.67
C PRO A 126 -0.94 17.21 5.36
N TRP A 127 0.23 16.81 4.86
CA TRP A 127 0.54 15.44 4.46
C TRP A 127 0.24 14.40 5.55
N ARG A 128 0.39 14.78 6.82
CA ARG A 128 0.13 13.92 7.98
C ARG A 128 -1.32 13.43 8.00
N TRP A 129 -2.25 14.27 7.55
CA TRP A 129 -3.67 13.94 7.50
C TRP A 129 -4.00 13.10 6.27
N THR A 130 -3.59 13.54 5.07
CA THR A 130 -3.86 12.77 3.84
C THR A 130 -3.18 11.41 3.85
N GLY A 131 -2.00 11.31 4.46
CA GLY A 131 -1.32 10.04 4.69
C GLY A 131 -1.99 9.18 5.77
N ALA A 132 -2.52 9.75 6.85
CA ALA A 132 -3.17 8.98 7.93
C ALA A 132 -4.51 8.36 7.50
N PHE A 133 -5.23 9.05 6.62
CA PHE A 133 -6.47 8.58 6.01
C PHE A 133 -6.27 7.85 4.68
N ALA A 134 -5.01 7.55 4.33
CA ALA A 134 -4.72 6.72 3.18
C ALA A 134 -5.47 5.38 3.29
N PRO A 135 -6.18 4.98 2.22
CA PRO A 135 -7.05 3.80 2.23
C PRO A 135 -6.25 2.50 2.33
N ALA A 136 -4.99 2.49 1.91
CA ALA A 136 -4.13 1.32 2.02
C ALA A 136 -2.67 1.72 2.22
N ARG A 137 -1.94 0.90 2.99
CA ARG A 137 -0.53 1.08 3.29
C ARG A 137 0.22 -0.24 3.21
N VAL A 138 1.44 -0.15 2.71
CA VAL A 138 2.38 -1.25 2.58
C VAL A 138 3.71 -0.79 3.17
N VAL A 139 4.32 -1.61 3.99
CA VAL A 139 5.59 -1.31 4.63
C VAL A 139 6.55 -2.45 4.32
N ILE A 140 7.73 -2.11 3.82
CA ILE A 140 8.80 -3.05 3.51
C ILE A 140 9.86 -2.92 4.60
N GLY A 141 10.31 -4.06 5.11
CA GLY A 141 11.40 -4.11 6.08
C GLY A 141 12.08 -5.47 6.11
N ARG A 142 12.99 -5.63 7.05
CA ARG A 142 13.67 -6.90 7.33
C ARG A 142 13.80 -7.12 8.83
N ARG A 143 13.76 -8.37 9.24
CA ARG A 143 14.17 -8.76 10.59
C ARG A 143 15.71 -8.91 10.58
N PRO A 144 16.46 -8.21 11.43
CA PRO A 144 17.90 -8.35 11.50
C PRO A 144 18.32 -9.75 11.97
#